data_AF-X0UDI8-F1
#
_entry.id   AF-X0UDI8-F1
#
_cell.length_a   1.000
_cell.length_b   1.000
_cell.length_c   1.000
_cell.angle_alpha   90.00
_cell.angle_beta   90.00
_cell.angle_gamma   90.00
#
_symmetry.space_group_name_H-M   'P 1'
#
loop_
_entity.id
_entity.type
_entity.pdbx_description
1 polymer ?
#
loop_
_entity_poly.entity_id
_entity_poly.type
_entity_poly.pdbx_seq_one_letter_code
_entity_poly.pdbx_strand_id
1 'polypeptide(L)'
;GNGYYALYQIDLPNDAESLQLVSAILAALSAKFDTEQAHIDTTVSNAARLAGPVGTLKVKGDSTADRPHRRSQLEHVPEQLVPVSREQLEAVAALAPKPPPAGTRATSRRGLLPLSEILDRHGIEYREQPPDAQGITWYHVRQCPFHDDGRPFECGVGQKLPDGSFAGKCFHNRGEGKGWQEWKAALGITFRHNGDRPDLPQSNDGLPRILVTNRHLHETANDAWDAILNTNDPRWLFRHAGQISEIGRDDEGRPIVSHLSLPALRGRLDRAAEWMRLSKRGELLPARP
;
A
#
# COMPACT_ATOMS: atom_id res chain seq x y z
N GLY A 1 -5.71 -31.48 -14.53
CA GLY A 1 -5.65 -31.20 -13.07
C GLY A 1 -4.31 -31.68 -12.57
N ASN A 2 -3.51 -30.81 -11.96
CA ASN A 2 -2.05 -30.99 -11.91
C ASN A 2 -1.52 -31.30 -10.50
N GLY A 3 -2.24 -32.08 -9.69
CA GLY A 3 -1.78 -32.37 -8.34
C GLY A 3 -2.57 -33.46 -7.63
N TYR A 4 -2.10 -33.79 -6.43
CA TYR A 4 -2.69 -34.75 -5.50
C TYR A 4 -3.41 -34.01 -4.38
N TYR A 5 -4.42 -34.66 -3.80
CA TYR A 5 -5.01 -34.25 -2.53
C TYR A 5 -4.60 -35.24 -1.45
N ALA A 6 -4.21 -34.74 -0.30
CA ALA A 6 -4.17 -35.52 0.94
C ALA A 6 -5.35 -35.05 1.81
N LEU A 7 -6.33 -35.92 2.01
CA LEU A 7 -7.57 -35.59 2.72
C LEU A 7 -7.51 -36.21 4.12
N TYR A 8 -7.48 -35.34 5.14
CA TYR A 8 -7.47 -35.74 6.54
C TYR A 8 -8.74 -35.23 7.22
N GLN A 9 -9.41 -36.11 7.97
CA GLN A 9 -10.49 -35.68 8.83
C GLN A 9 -9.91 -34.95 10.04
N ILE A 10 -10.46 -33.78 10.34
CA ILE A 10 -10.12 -32.96 11.51
C ILE A 10 -11.42 -32.52 12.17
N ASP A 11 -11.40 -32.39 13.49
CA ASP A 11 -12.52 -31.89 14.28
C ASP A 11 -12.11 -30.57 14.95
N LEU A 12 -12.17 -29.49 14.16
CA LEU A 12 -11.84 -28.13 14.59
C LEU A 12 -13.03 -27.20 14.39
N PRO A 13 -13.29 -26.27 15.32
CA PRO A 13 -14.30 -25.22 15.11
C PRO A 13 -13.88 -24.28 13.98
N ASN A 14 -14.85 -23.63 13.34
CA ASN A 14 -14.58 -22.60 12.32
C ASN A 14 -14.35 -21.24 12.98
N ASP A 15 -13.18 -21.05 13.57
CA ASP A 15 -12.76 -19.82 14.24
C ASP A 15 -11.35 -19.38 13.84
N ALA A 16 -10.95 -18.20 14.33
CA ALA A 16 -9.66 -17.61 14.01
C ALA A 16 -8.47 -18.45 14.53
N GLU A 17 -8.63 -19.13 15.67
CA GLU A 17 -7.58 -19.98 16.25
C GLU A 17 -7.34 -21.21 15.38
N SER A 18 -8.41 -21.87 14.94
CA SER A 18 -8.35 -23.03 14.06
C SER A 18 -7.78 -22.65 12.69
N LEU A 19 -8.14 -21.48 12.15
CA LEU A 19 -7.51 -20.96 10.93
C LEU A 19 -5.99 -20.76 11.09
N GLN A 20 -5.55 -20.21 12.23
CA GLN A 20 -4.12 -20.02 12.50
C GLN A 20 -3.40 -21.36 12.59
N LEU A 21 -3.99 -22.34 13.31
CA LEU A 21 -3.45 -23.68 13.44
C LEU A 21 -3.30 -24.36 12.07
N VAL A 22 -4.35 -24.37 11.25
CA VAL A 22 -4.31 -24.96 9.90
C VAL A 22 -3.29 -24.23 9.01
N SER A 23 -3.22 -22.91 9.09
CA SER A 23 -2.22 -22.13 8.33
C SER A 23 -0.78 -22.50 8.73
N ALA A 24 -0.52 -22.67 10.03
CA ALA A 24 0.79 -23.09 10.53
C ALA A 24 1.15 -24.52 10.08
N ILE A 25 0.19 -25.44 10.06
CA ILE A 25 0.39 -26.81 9.56
C ILE A 25 0.76 -26.80 8.08
N LEU A 26 0.03 -26.06 7.24
CA LEU A 26 0.37 -25.94 5.82
C LEU A 26 1.76 -25.35 5.60
N ALA A 27 2.14 -24.33 6.39
CA ALA A 27 3.49 -23.77 6.35
C ALA A 27 4.56 -24.78 6.75
N ALA A 28 4.33 -25.58 7.80
CA ALA A 28 5.23 -26.64 8.24
C ALA A 28 5.38 -27.74 7.16
N LEU A 29 4.28 -28.14 6.53
CA LEU A 29 4.27 -29.14 5.47
C LEU A 29 4.99 -28.62 4.21
N SER A 30 4.72 -27.38 3.79
CA SER A 30 5.43 -26.73 2.68
C SER A 30 6.94 -26.67 2.97
N ALA A 31 7.34 -26.19 4.15
CA ALA A 31 8.76 -26.12 4.52
C ALA A 31 9.48 -27.48 4.50
N LYS A 32 8.74 -28.57 4.76
CA LYS A 32 9.30 -29.93 4.81
C LYS A 32 9.27 -30.65 3.47
N PHE A 33 8.24 -30.44 2.65
CA PHE A 33 7.94 -31.27 1.49
C PHE A 33 7.94 -30.53 0.15
N ASP A 34 8.06 -29.20 0.15
CA ASP A 34 8.23 -28.48 -1.11
C ASP A 34 9.53 -28.92 -1.81
N THR A 35 9.42 -29.05 -3.12
CA THR A 35 10.52 -29.40 -4.03
C THR A 35 10.50 -28.43 -5.22
N GLU A 36 11.49 -28.53 -6.11
CA GLU A 36 11.49 -27.74 -7.35
C GLU A 36 10.29 -28.07 -8.27
N GLN A 37 9.71 -29.27 -8.15
CA GLN A 37 8.69 -29.78 -9.07
C GLN A 37 7.28 -29.81 -8.49
N ALA A 38 7.15 -29.75 -7.16
CA ALA A 38 5.88 -29.86 -6.46
C ALA A 38 5.90 -29.03 -5.17
N HIS A 39 4.79 -28.33 -4.92
CA HIS A 39 4.60 -27.47 -3.76
C HIS A 39 3.28 -27.79 -3.04
N ILE A 40 3.27 -27.62 -1.73
CA ILE A 40 2.07 -27.59 -0.92
C ILE A 40 1.39 -26.23 -1.09
N ASP A 41 0.14 -26.23 -1.52
CA ASP A 41 -0.66 -25.01 -1.59
C ASP A 41 -0.98 -24.53 -0.15
N THR A 42 -0.28 -23.50 0.31
CA THR A 42 -0.46 -22.95 1.66
C THR A 42 -1.65 -21.99 1.77
N THR A 43 -2.35 -21.72 0.67
CA THR A 43 -3.45 -20.75 0.62
C THR A 43 -4.82 -21.36 0.94
N VAL A 44 -4.87 -22.67 1.20
CA VAL A 44 -6.09 -23.46 1.39
C VAL A 44 -6.54 -23.60 2.85
N SER A 45 -6.02 -22.78 3.78
CA SER A 45 -6.30 -22.92 5.22
C SER A 45 -7.71 -22.50 5.65
N ASN A 46 -8.43 -21.72 4.84
CA ASN A 46 -9.80 -21.31 5.16
C ASN A 46 -10.79 -22.48 5.05
N ALA A 47 -11.61 -22.68 6.09
CA ALA A 47 -12.66 -23.69 6.16
C ALA A 47 -13.65 -23.71 4.97
N ALA A 48 -13.89 -22.56 4.30
CA ALA A 48 -14.77 -22.49 3.13
C ALA A 48 -14.08 -22.89 1.80
N ARG A 49 -12.82 -23.33 1.84
CA ARG A 49 -12.05 -23.63 0.63
C ARG A 49 -12.67 -24.80 -0.13
N LEU A 50 -12.89 -24.59 -1.43
CA LEU A 50 -13.45 -25.61 -2.31
C LEU A 50 -12.42 -26.69 -2.65
N ALA A 51 -12.82 -27.95 -2.52
CA ALA A 51 -12.13 -29.11 -3.07
C ALA A 51 -12.95 -29.69 -4.22
N GLY A 52 -12.29 -30.01 -5.34
CA GLY A 52 -12.99 -30.58 -6.49
C GLY A 52 -13.37 -32.04 -6.21
N PRO A 53 -14.64 -32.48 -6.40
CA PRO A 53 -15.08 -33.83 -6.07
C PRO A 53 -14.19 -34.93 -6.71
N VAL A 54 -13.90 -35.98 -5.95
CA VAL A 54 -13.16 -37.15 -6.46
C VAL A 54 -14.06 -37.91 -7.45
N GLY A 55 -13.50 -38.47 -8.53
CA GLY A 55 -14.25 -39.11 -9.60
C GLY A 55 -14.67 -38.18 -10.75
N THR A 56 -14.37 -36.87 -10.67
CA THR A 56 -14.72 -35.90 -11.73
C THR A 56 -13.58 -35.68 -12.71
N LEU A 57 -13.90 -35.34 -13.97
CA LEU A 57 -12.91 -34.97 -14.97
C LEU A 57 -12.31 -33.60 -14.63
N LYS A 58 -10.99 -33.51 -14.45
CA LYS A 58 -10.30 -32.26 -14.09
C LYS A 58 -9.87 -31.48 -15.34
N VAL A 59 -10.72 -30.52 -15.73
CA VAL A 59 -10.61 -29.76 -17.00
C VAL A 59 -9.99 -28.37 -16.89
N LYS A 60 -9.33 -28.04 -15.76
CA LYS A 60 -8.66 -26.74 -15.59
C LYS A 60 -7.43 -26.64 -16.51
N GLY A 61 -7.41 -25.63 -17.39
CA GLY A 61 -6.36 -25.41 -18.39
C GLY A 61 -6.56 -26.24 -19.66
N ASP A 62 -5.69 -26.09 -20.65
CA ASP A 62 -5.77 -26.86 -21.89
C ASP A 62 -5.37 -28.33 -21.68
N SER A 63 -5.99 -29.22 -22.44
CA SER A 63 -5.59 -30.63 -22.48
C SER A 63 -4.47 -30.79 -23.52
N THR A 64 -3.24 -30.98 -23.06
CA THR A 64 -2.09 -31.22 -23.94
C THR A 64 -1.69 -32.70 -23.93
N ALA A 65 -0.82 -33.12 -24.85
CA ALA A 65 -0.29 -34.49 -24.88
C ALA A 65 0.43 -34.84 -23.55
N ASP A 66 1.22 -33.92 -23.01
CA ASP A 66 1.98 -34.13 -21.77
C ASP A 66 1.13 -33.95 -20.50
N ARG A 67 0.05 -33.16 -20.58
CA ARG A 67 -0.84 -32.85 -19.45
C ARG A 67 -2.31 -32.98 -19.87
N PRO A 68 -2.80 -34.21 -20.14
CA PRO A 68 -4.17 -34.42 -20.55
C PRO A 68 -5.13 -34.12 -19.40
N HIS A 69 -6.37 -33.77 -19.75
CA HIS A 69 -7.47 -33.83 -18.79
C HIS A 69 -7.68 -35.27 -18.33
N ARG A 70 -7.72 -35.48 -17.00
CA ARG A 70 -7.81 -36.79 -16.37
C ARG A 70 -8.86 -36.79 -15.28
N ARG A 71 -9.51 -37.93 -15.07
CA ARG A 71 -10.50 -38.10 -14.00
C ARG A 71 -9.78 -38.30 -12.68
N SER A 72 -10.19 -37.59 -11.63
CA SER A 72 -9.61 -37.81 -10.29
C SER A 72 -10.04 -39.16 -9.74
N GLN A 73 -9.16 -39.82 -9.01
CA GLN A 73 -9.41 -41.10 -8.35
C GLN A 73 -8.77 -41.11 -6.96
N LEU A 74 -9.22 -42.02 -6.10
CA LEU A 74 -8.55 -42.28 -4.82
C LEU A 74 -7.40 -43.23 -5.10
N GLU A 75 -6.17 -42.77 -4.89
CA GLU A 75 -4.95 -43.59 -5.01
C GLU A 75 -4.79 -44.54 -3.82
N HIS A 76 -5.08 -44.03 -2.63
CA HIS A 76 -4.94 -44.77 -1.39
C HIS A 76 -6.06 -44.35 -0.43
N VAL A 77 -6.71 -45.34 0.17
CA VAL A 77 -7.70 -45.15 1.24
C VAL A 77 -7.32 -46.11 2.36
N PRO A 78 -7.04 -45.62 3.58
CA PRO A 78 -6.75 -46.50 4.70
C PRO A 78 -7.99 -47.30 5.09
N GLU A 79 -7.80 -48.48 5.69
CA GLU A 79 -8.92 -49.31 6.17
C GLU A 79 -9.77 -48.60 7.24
N GLN A 80 -9.14 -47.72 8.02
CA GLN A 80 -9.81 -46.91 9.04
C GLN A 80 -9.52 -45.42 8.82
N LEU A 81 -10.59 -44.62 8.84
CA LEU A 81 -10.52 -43.16 8.83
C LEU A 81 -10.66 -42.67 10.27
N VAL A 82 -9.51 -42.45 10.92
CA VAL A 82 -9.46 -41.88 12.27
C VAL A 82 -9.24 -40.37 12.14
N PRO A 83 -10.08 -39.52 12.76
CA PRO A 83 -9.84 -38.08 12.80
C PRO A 83 -8.47 -37.76 13.41
N VAL A 84 -7.74 -36.86 12.78
CA VAL A 84 -6.46 -36.37 13.28
C VAL A 84 -6.74 -35.52 14.52
N SER A 85 -6.08 -35.85 15.63
CA SER A 85 -6.31 -35.15 16.90
C SER A 85 -5.70 -33.76 16.89
N ARG A 86 -6.24 -32.86 17.71
CA ARG A 86 -5.70 -31.50 17.88
C ARG A 86 -4.23 -31.52 18.27
N GLU A 87 -3.83 -32.43 19.15
CA GLU A 87 -2.45 -32.56 19.61
C GLU A 87 -1.50 -32.94 18.47
N GLN A 88 -1.94 -33.80 17.54
CA GLN A 88 -1.17 -34.14 16.34
C GLN A 88 -1.05 -32.94 15.39
N LEU A 89 -2.13 -32.18 15.23
CA LEU A 89 -2.16 -30.95 14.43
C LEU A 89 -1.18 -29.91 15.00
N GLU A 90 -1.21 -29.69 16.32
CA GLU A 90 -0.31 -28.78 17.03
C GLU A 90 1.16 -29.24 16.95
N ALA A 91 1.42 -30.55 17.06
CA ALA A 91 2.77 -31.09 16.93
C ALA A 91 3.38 -30.82 15.54
N VAL A 92 2.57 -30.89 14.47
CA VAL A 92 3.01 -30.53 13.11
C VAL A 92 3.17 -29.01 12.99
N ALA A 93 2.22 -28.22 13.51
CA ALA A 93 2.30 -26.77 13.49
C ALA A 93 3.57 -26.23 14.18
N ALA A 94 4.03 -26.89 15.24
CA ALA A 94 5.26 -26.52 15.95
C ALA A 94 6.53 -26.68 15.09
N LEU A 95 6.48 -27.45 14.01
CA LEU A 95 7.57 -27.59 13.04
C LEU A 95 7.60 -26.45 12.01
N ALA A 96 6.59 -25.59 11.98
CA ALA A 96 6.56 -24.47 11.06
C ALA A 96 7.79 -23.58 11.28
N PRO A 97 8.47 -23.13 10.20
CA PRO A 97 9.53 -22.16 10.35
C PRO A 97 8.96 -20.96 11.08
N LYS A 98 9.57 -20.60 12.22
CA LYS A 98 9.15 -19.42 12.96
C LYS A 98 9.14 -18.27 11.95
N PRO A 99 8.02 -17.54 11.82
CA PRO A 99 8.01 -16.37 10.96
C PRO A 99 9.22 -15.53 11.38
N PRO A 100 10.00 -15.00 10.42
CA PRO A 100 11.06 -14.05 10.78
C PRO A 100 10.42 -13.05 11.74
N PRO A 101 11.08 -12.69 12.86
CA PRO A 101 10.51 -11.76 13.83
C PRO A 101 10.00 -10.60 13.00
N ALA A 102 8.68 -10.37 13.02
CA ALA A 102 8.05 -9.36 12.20
C ALA A 102 8.89 -8.12 12.45
N GLY A 103 9.66 -7.72 11.44
CA GLY A 103 10.68 -6.72 11.64
C GLY A 103 9.95 -5.53 12.23
N THR A 104 10.24 -5.21 13.48
CA THR A 104 9.72 -4.02 14.13
C THR A 104 10.44 -2.85 13.48
N ARG A 105 10.14 -2.60 12.21
CA ARG A 105 10.08 -1.23 11.73
C ARG A 105 8.99 -0.61 12.58
N ALA A 106 9.42 0.07 13.63
CA ALA A 106 8.66 1.11 14.26
C ALA A 106 8.32 2.12 13.15
N THR A 107 7.24 1.87 12.43
CA THR A 107 6.57 2.90 11.67
C THR A 107 6.02 3.84 12.73
N SER A 108 6.55 5.06 12.74
CA SER A 108 6.01 6.16 13.52
C SER A 108 4.48 6.12 13.47
N ARG A 109 3.83 6.06 14.63
CA ARG A 109 2.37 6.11 14.79
C ARG A 109 1.80 7.45 14.32
N ARG A 110 1.82 7.69 13.00
CA ARG A 110 0.86 8.56 12.32
C ARG A 110 -0.16 7.61 11.70
N GLY A 111 -1.42 7.70 12.10
CA GLY A 111 -2.48 6.87 11.54
C GLY A 111 -2.41 6.94 10.02
N LEU A 112 -2.25 5.78 9.38
CA LEU A 112 -2.30 5.71 7.92
C LEU A 112 -3.71 6.13 7.51
N LEU A 113 -3.83 7.00 6.50
CA LEU A 113 -5.12 7.36 5.93
C LEU A 113 -5.86 6.08 5.50
N PRO A 114 -7.20 6.04 5.60
CA PRO A 114 -7.98 4.97 5.03
C PRO A 114 -7.62 4.77 3.56
N LEU A 115 -7.39 3.51 3.16
CA LEU A 115 -6.99 3.17 1.81
C LEU A 115 -8.04 3.61 0.77
N SER A 116 -9.33 3.61 1.13
CA SER A 116 -10.41 4.15 0.30
C SER A 116 -10.17 5.61 -0.09
N GLU A 117 -9.83 6.48 0.85
CA GLU A 117 -9.54 7.90 0.56
C GLU A 117 -8.33 8.07 -0.38
N ILE A 118 -7.34 7.19 -0.25
CA ILE A 118 -6.17 7.19 -1.14
C ILE A 118 -6.61 6.79 -2.56
N LEU A 119 -7.40 5.73 -2.71
CA LEU A 119 -7.89 5.29 -4.01
C LEU A 119 -8.77 6.36 -4.69
N ASP A 120 -9.67 6.98 -3.93
CA ASP A 120 -10.55 8.05 -4.42
C ASP A 120 -9.73 9.25 -4.91
N ARG A 121 -8.71 9.68 -4.16
CA ARG A 121 -7.83 10.80 -4.54
C ARG A 121 -7.06 10.54 -5.83
N HIS A 122 -6.69 9.28 -6.08
CA HIS A 122 -5.98 8.86 -7.27
C HIS A 122 -6.93 8.50 -8.43
N GLY A 123 -8.25 8.66 -8.27
CA GLY A 123 -9.24 8.35 -9.30
C GLY A 123 -9.28 6.86 -9.67
N ILE A 124 -8.90 5.99 -8.74
CA ILE A 124 -8.85 4.55 -8.96
C ILE A 124 -10.24 3.98 -8.68
N GLU A 125 -10.89 3.41 -9.69
CA GLU A 125 -12.19 2.75 -9.53
C GLU A 125 -12.02 1.38 -8.84
N TYR A 126 -12.80 1.14 -7.78
CA TYR A 126 -12.77 -0.11 -7.02
C TYR A 126 -14.14 -0.58 -6.53
N ARG A 127 -14.19 -1.84 -6.07
CA ARG A 127 -15.29 -2.42 -5.29
C ARG A 127 -14.76 -2.87 -3.93
N GLU A 128 -15.37 -2.35 -2.87
CA GLU A 128 -15.08 -2.79 -1.50
C GLU A 128 -15.62 -4.21 -1.27
N GLN A 129 -14.82 -5.04 -0.62
CA GLN A 129 -15.17 -6.37 -0.17
C GLN A 129 -15.16 -6.40 1.37
N PRO A 130 -16.01 -7.23 1.99
CA PRO A 130 -16.00 -7.39 3.44
C PRO A 130 -14.62 -7.86 3.93
N PRO A 131 -14.26 -7.57 5.21
CA PRO A 131 -13.00 -8.00 5.79
C PRO A 131 -12.79 -9.50 5.67
N ASP A 132 -11.57 -9.91 5.31
CA ASP A 132 -11.19 -11.32 5.32
C ASP A 132 -11.01 -11.85 6.75
N ALA A 133 -10.65 -13.14 6.87
CA ALA A 133 -10.45 -13.78 8.17
C ALA A 133 -9.27 -13.19 8.97
N GLN A 134 -8.38 -12.43 8.33
CA GLN A 134 -7.29 -11.67 8.96
C GLN A 134 -7.73 -10.24 9.37
N GLY A 135 -8.96 -9.86 9.01
CA GLY A 135 -9.57 -8.57 9.26
C GLY A 135 -9.17 -7.50 8.24
N ILE A 136 -8.67 -7.89 7.07
CA ILE A 136 -8.27 -6.97 6.00
C ILE A 136 -9.49 -6.69 5.10
N THR A 137 -9.89 -5.43 5.02
CA THR A 137 -10.86 -4.96 4.01
C THR A 137 -10.15 -4.86 2.66
N TRP A 138 -10.69 -5.50 1.62
CA TRP A 138 -10.12 -5.50 0.27
C TRP A 138 -10.88 -4.57 -0.66
N TYR A 139 -10.14 -3.84 -1.49
CA TYR A 139 -10.63 -2.94 -2.53
C TYR A 139 -10.19 -3.50 -3.88
N HIS A 140 -11.07 -4.22 -4.54
CA HIS A 140 -10.80 -4.80 -5.85
C HIS A 140 -10.87 -3.70 -6.91
N VAL A 141 -9.78 -3.47 -7.64
CA VAL A 141 -9.71 -2.42 -8.66
C VAL A 141 -10.35 -2.89 -9.97
N ARG A 142 -10.88 -1.96 -10.75
CA ARG A 142 -11.53 -2.30 -12.03
C ARG A 142 -10.65 -3.11 -12.96
N GLN A 143 -9.39 -2.71 -13.13
CA GLN A 143 -8.43 -3.40 -14.00
C GLN A 143 -7.17 -3.73 -13.20
N CYS A 144 -6.78 -5.00 -13.22
CA CYS A 144 -5.53 -5.40 -12.58
C CYS A 144 -4.35 -4.95 -13.46
N PRO A 145 -3.33 -4.29 -12.88
CA PRO A 145 -2.17 -3.88 -13.67
C PRO A 145 -1.19 -5.02 -13.98
N PHE A 146 -1.42 -6.23 -13.44
CA PHE A 146 -0.50 -7.37 -13.55
C PHE A 146 -1.04 -8.55 -14.36
N HIS A 147 -2.31 -8.51 -14.75
CA HIS A 147 -2.88 -9.50 -15.67
C HIS A 147 -4.04 -8.88 -16.45
N ASP A 148 -4.28 -9.42 -17.63
CA ASP A 148 -5.49 -9.15 -18.41
C ASP A 148 -6.16 -10.48 -18.71
N ASP A 149 -7.35 -10.66 -18.16
CA ASP A 149 -8.22 -11.81 -18.40
C ASP A 149 -9.65 -11.38 -18.79
N GLY A 150 -9.83 -10.08 -19.09
CA GLY A 150 -11.12 -9.48 -19.42
C GLY A 150 -12.14 -9.42 -18.27
N ARG A 151 -11.79 -9.82 -17.03
CA ARG A 151 -12.70 -9.81 -15.88
C ARG A 151 -12.37 -8.66 -14.93
N PRO A 152 -13.25 -7.66 -14.77
CA PRO A 152 -12.98 -6.53 -13.90
C PRO A 152 -13.22 -6.87 -12.43
N PHE A 153 -12.54 -6.17 -11.51
CA PHE A 153 -12.72 -6.29 -10.05
C PHE A 153 -12.34 -7.65 -9.44
N GLU A 154 -11.37 -8.34 -10.02
CA GLU A 154 -10.87 -9.63 -9.50
C GLU A 154 -9.67 -9.49 -8.56
N CYS A 155 -8.94 -8.37 -8.62
CA CYS A 155 -7.69 -8.16 -7.89
C CYS A 155 -7.63 -6.78 -7.26
N GLY A 156 -6.83 -6.61 -6.20
CA GLY A 156 -6.87 -5.35 -5.48
C GLY A 156 -5.84 -5.18 -4.39
N VAL A 157 -6.11 -4.14 -3.61
CA VAL A 157 -5.32 -3.71 -2.46
C VAL A 157 -6.18 -3.77 -1.21
N GLY A 158 -5.57 -3.86 -0.03
CA GLY A 158 -6.31 -4.04 1.21
C GLY A 158 -5.70 -3.31 2.39
N GLN A 159 -6.51 -3.09 3.42
CA GLN A 159 -6.09 -2.49 4.68
C GLN A 159 -6.87 -3.10 5.85
N LYS A 160 -6.19 -3.36 6.96
CA LYS A 160 -6.86 -3.64 8.22
C LYS A 160 -7.32 -2.32 8.84
N LEU A 161 -8.62 -2.03 8.81
CA LEU A 161 -9.14 -0.76 9.32
C LEU A 161 -8.98 -0.63 10.84
N PRO A 162 -8.84 0.62 11.37
CA PRO A 162 -8.87 1.88 10.63
C PRO A 162 -7.51 2.35 10.07
N ASP A 163 -6.39 1.81 10.55
CA ASP A 163 -5.05 2.38 10.33
C ASP A 163 -3.94 1.34 10.08
N GLY A 164 -4.31 0.09 9.78
CA GLY A 164 -3.38 -0.99 9.50
C GLY A 164 -2.53 -0.77 8.26
N SER A 165 -1.49 -1.59 8.12
CA SER A 165 -0.64 -1.59 6.94
C SER A 165 -1.41 -1.95 5.68
N PHE A 166 -0.94 -1.43 4.55
CA PHE A 166 -1.51 -1.74 3.25
C PHE A 166 -1.00 -3.08 2.73
N ALA A 167 -1.90 -3.81 2.06
CA ALA A 167 -1.64 -5.05 1.35
C ALA A 167 -1.97 -4.88 -0.14
N GLY A 168 -1.36 -5.71 -0.98
CA GLY A 168 -1.66 -5.80 -2.41
C GLY A 168 -1.67 -7.26 -2.81
N LYS A 169 -2.64 -7.66 -3.64
CA LYS A 169 -2.74 -9.05 -4.10
C LYS A 169 -3.37 -9.16 -5.47
N CYS A 170 -2.67 -9.86 -6.35
CA CYS A 170 -3.27 -10.46 -7.54
C CYS A 170 -3.75 -11.87 -7.18
N PHE A 171 -5.05 -12.15 -7.35
CA PHE A 171 -5.64 -13.46 -7.06
C PHE A 171 -5.48 -14.46 -8.22
N HIS A 172 -4.72 -14.08 -9.25
CA HIS A 172 -4.29 -14.92 -10.35
C HIS A 172 -2.78 -15.19 -10.30
N ASN A 173 -2.36 -16.39 -10.73
CA ASN A 173 -0.96 -16.84 -10.70
C ASN A 173 0.03 -15.90 -11.41
N ARG A 174 -0.41 -15.10 -12.40
CA ARG A 174 0.48 -14.17 -13.13
C ARG A 174 0.99 -13.01 -12.27
N GLY A 175 0.32 -12.70 -11.16
CA GLY A 175 0.73 -11.65 -10.22
C GLY A 175 1.16 -12.18 -8.86
N GLU A 176 1.53 -13.46 -8.77
CA GLU A 176 2.03 -14.07 -7.54
C GLU A 176 3.29 -13.33 -7.04
N GLY A 177 3.37 -13.08 -5.74
CA GLY A 177 4.46 -12.34 -5.11
C GLY A 177 4.40 -10.81 -5.25
N LYS A 178 3.41 -10.23 -5.95
CA LYS A 178 3.23 -8.78 -6.03
C LYS A 178 2.48 -8.25 -4.81
N GLY A 179 3.19 -7.60 -3.90
CA GLY A 179 2.67 -7.02 -2.68
C GLY A 179 2.31 -5.54 -2.83
N TRP A 180 2.11 -4.87 -1.70
CA TRP A 180 1.69 -3.47 -1.68
C TRP A 180 2.63 -2.52 -2.46
N GLN A 181 3.94 -2.72 -2.42
CA GLN A 181 4.88 -1.81 -3.11
C GLN A 181 4.72 -1.86 -4.62
N GLU A 182 4.55 -3.05 -5.19
CA GLU A 182 4.33 -3.22 -6.62
C GLU A 182 2.97 -2.65 -7.03
N TRP A 183 1.93 -2.94 -6.25
CA TRP A 183 0.58 -2.40 -6.47
C TRP A 183 0.55 -0.88 -6.41
N LYS A 184 1.20 -0.29 -5.39
CA LYS A 184 1.36 1.16 -5.25
C LYS A 184 1.97 1.77 -6.50
N ALA A 185 3.08 1.22 -6.98
CA ALA A 185 3.77 1.72 -8.17
C ALA A 185 2.90 1.58 -9.43
N ALA A 186 2.26 0.42 -9.61
CA ALA A 186 1.48 0.11 -10.80
C ALA A 186 0.16 0.89 -10.89
N LEU A 187 -0.44 1.21 -9.74
CA LEU A 187 -1.62 2.07 -9.65
C LEU A 187 -1.27 3.58 -9.67
N GLY A 188 0.02 3.93 -9.77
CA GLY A 188 0.45 5.32 -9.72
C GLY A 188 0.16 6.01 -8.37
N ILE A 189 0.03 5.23 -7.29
CA ILE A 189 -0.24 5.76 -5.95
C ILE A 189 1.06 6.37 -5.41
N THR A 190 1.16 7.68 -5.52
CA THR A 190 2.22 8.44 -4.88
C THR A 190 1.72 8.87 -3.50
N PHE A 191 2.20 8.19 -2.46
CA PHE A 191 2.15 8.80 -1.14
C PHE A 191 2.99 10.04 -1.20
N ARG A 192 2.36 11.18 -0.96
CA ARG A 192 3.02 12.45 -0.71
C ARG A 192 4.26 12.19 0.14
N HIS A 193 5.43 12.18 -0.49
CA HIS A 193 6.67 12.21 0.25
C HIS A 193 6.72 13.55 0.95
N ASN A 194 7.48 13.62 2.04
CA ASN A 194 7.82 14.91 2.62
C ASN A 194 8.22 15.86 1.47
N GLY A 195 7.41 16.90 1.22
CA GLY A 195 7.57 17.80 0.08
C GLY A 195 6.34 18.06 -0.80
N ASP A 196 5.31 17.20 -0.84
CA ASP A 196 4.12 17.53 -1.65
C ASP A 196 3.24 18.56 -0.94
N ARG A 197 3.04 19.70 -1.60
CA ARG A 197 2.26 20.82 -1.05
C ARG A 197 0.88 20.36 -0.56
N PRO A 198 0.48 20.71 0.68
CA PRO A 198 -0.87 20.45 1.16
C PRO A 198 -1.88 21.07 0.18
N ASP A 199 -2.92 20.31 -0.16
CA ASP A 199 -4.01 20.83 -0.99
C ASP A 199 -4.79 21.85 -0.16
N LEU A 200 -4.41 23.12 -0.31
CA LEU A 200 -5.03 24.24 0.38
C LEU A 200 -6.05 24.86 -0.57
N PRO A 201 -7.22 25.30 -0.06
CA PRO A 201 -8.18 26.01 -0.89
C PRO A 201 -7.48 27.19 -1.57
N GLN A 202 -7.82 27.49 -2.82
CA GLN A 202 -7.17 28.57 -3.55
C GLN A 202 -7.34 29.91 -2.79
N SER A 203 -6.29 30.74 -2.83
CA SER A 203 -6.38 32.12 -2.37
C SER A 203 -7.34 32.90 -3.27
N ASN A 204 -8.09 33.83 -2.68
CA ASN A 204 -8.93 34.76 -3.43
C ASN A 204 -8.08 35.70 -4.31
N ASP A 205 -6.83 35.95 -3.91
CA ASP A 205 -5.91 36.89 -4.54
C ASP A 205 -4.95 36.18 -5.53
N GLY A 206 -5.16 34.87 -5.77
CA GLY A 206 -4.33 34.06 -6.66
C GLY A 206 -2.94 33.71 -6.10
N LEU A 207 -2.64 34.10 -4.85
CA LEU A 207 -1.38 33.78 -4.19
C LEU A 207 -1.33 32.30 -3.77
N PRO A 208 -0.16 31.65 -3.83
CA PRO A 208 -0.01 30.32 -3.26
C PRO A 208 -0.21 30.37 -1.74
N ARG A 209 -0.92 29.40 -1.18
CA ARG A 209 -0.99 29.21 0.28
C ARG A 209 0.13 28.29 0.76
N ILE A 210 0.77 28.64 1.87
CA ILE A 210 1.82 27.83 2.50
C ILE A 210 1.40 27.49 3.93
N LEU A 211 1.12 26.20 4.19
CA LEU A 211 0.85 25.72 5.53
C LEU A 211 2.17 25.52 6.29
N VAL A 212 2.29 26.03 7.51
CA VAL A 212 3.48 25.88 8.37
C VAL A 212 3.32 24.82 9.46
N THR A 213 2.08 24.45 9.81
CA THR A 213 1.81 23.52 10.92
C THR A 213 2.01 22.06 10.51
N ASN A 214 2.58 21.26 11.41
CA ASN A 214 2.80 19.81 11.22
C ASN A 214 3.64 19.46 9.97
N ARG A 215 4.53 20.37 9.58
CA ARG A 215 5.45 20.21 8.44
C ARG A 215 6.90 20.38 8.86
N HIS A 216 7.79 19.79 8.09
CA HIS A 216 9.23 19.94 8.30
C HIS A 216 9.73 21.24 7.68
N LEU A 217 10.73 21.85 8.31
CA LEU A 217 11.29 23.13 7.89
C LEU A 217 11.77 23.14 6.44
N HIS A 218 12.36 22.04 5.95
CA HIS A 218 12.83 21.96 4.57
C HIS A 218 11.68 22.00 3.55
N GLU A 219 10.49 21.51 3.91
CA GLU A 219 9.32 21.53 3.02
C GLU A 219 8.73 22.93 2.94
N THR A 220 8.59 23.59 4.09
CA THR A 220 8.11 24.97 4.15
C THR A 220 9.10 25.93 3.49
N ALA A 221 10.41 25.64 3.58
CA ALA A 221 11.45 26.39 2.90
C ALA A 221 11.40 26.21 1.37
N ASN A 222 11.14 25.01 0.87
CA ASN A 222 10.96 24.77 -0.57
C ASN A 222 9.75 25.54 -1.12
N ASP A 223 8.61 25.48 -0.42
CA ASP A 223 7.41 26.23 -0.83
C ASP A 223 7.64 27.75 -0.82
N ALA A 224 8.36 28.24 0.19
CA ALA A 224 8.75 29.65 0.29
C ALA A 224 9.65 30.07 -0.89
N TRP A 225 10.58 29.19 -1.28
CA TRP A 225 11.51 29.42 -2.38
C TRP A 225 10.81 29.46 -3.74
N ASP A 226 9.89 28.54 -3.99
CA ASP A 226 9.10 28.56 -5.21
C ASP A 226 8.18 29.79 -5.26
N ALA A 227 7.55 30.15 -4.15
CA ALA A 227 6.70 31.34 -4.08
C ALA A 227 7.49 32.61 -4.41
N ILE A 228 8.68 32.79 -3.81
CA ILE A 228 9.50 33.97 -4.09
C ILE A 228 10.04 33.97 -5.52
N LEU A 229 10.42 32.81 -6.06
CA LEU A 229 10.87 32.69 -7.45
C LEU A 229 9.76 32.99 -8.46
N ASN A 230 8.50 32.63 -8.18
CA ASN A 230 7.37 32.97 -9.04
C ASN A 230 7.12 34.49 -9.10
N THR A 231 7.51 35.24 -8.06
CA THR A 231 7.48 36.71 -8.08
C THR A 231 8.71 37.35 -8.73
N ASN A 232 9.70 36.54 -9.13
CA ASN A 232 10.98 37.01 -9.67
C ASN A 232 10.94 37.28 -11.19
N ASP A 233 9.80 37.75 -11.69
CA ASP A 233 9.61 38.20 -13.07
C ASP A 233 8.86 39.55 -13.08
N PRO A 234 9.51 40.67 -13.46
CA PRO A 234 10.89 40.77 -13.92
C PRO A 234 11.91 40.46 -12.82
N ARG A 235 13.09 39.96 -13.21
CA ARG A 235 14.14 39.51 -12.27
C ARG A 235 14.57 40.63 -11.33
N TRP A 236 14.33 40.43 -10.04
CA TRP A 236 14.79 41.30 -8.96
C TRP A 236 15.65 40.56 -7.94
N LEU A 237 15.57 39.22 -7.84
CA LEU A 237 16.34 38.37 -6.94
C LEU A 237 17.42 37.59 -7.71
N PHE A 238 18.67 37.68 -7.25
CA PHE A 238 19.80 37.02 -7.90
C PHE A 238 20.96 36.79 -6.91
N ARG A 239 22.03 36.13 -7.38
CA ARG A 239 23.27 35.99 -6.62
C ARG A 239 24.34 36.90 -7.19
N HIS A 240 25.00 37.67 -6.34
CA HIS A 240 26.14 38.52 -6.69
C HIS A 240 27.22 38.40 -5.62
N ALA A 241 28.48 38.21 -6.03
CA ALA A 241 29.61 37.97 -5.12
C ALA A 241 29.35 36.86 -4.07
N GLY A 242 28.63 35.80 -4.45
CA GLY A 242 28.30 34.67 -3.59
C GLY A 242 27.12 34.92 -2.63
N GLN A 243 26.65 36.16 -2.51
CA GLN A 243 25.54 36.55 -1.63
C GLN A 243 24.21 36.64 -2.39
N ILE A 244 23.10 36.56 -1.66
CA ILE A 244 21.77 36.84 -2.20
C ILE A 244 21.60 38.35 -2.29
N SER A 245 21.25 38.84 -3.48
CA SER A 245 21.15 40.25 -3.79
C SER A 245 19.81 40.56 -4.46
N GLU A 246 19.35 41.79 -4.28
CA GLU A 246 18.17 42.31 -4.95
C GLU A 246 18.46 43.52 -5.82
N ILE A 247 17.65 43.71 -6.86
CA ILE A 247 17.56 44.95 -7.63
C ILE A 247 16.45 45.79 -7.00
N GLY A 248 16.85 46.82 -6.26
CA GLY A 248 15.97 47.85 -5.71
C GLY A 248 15.97 49.10 -6.59
N ARG A 249 15.35 50.17 -6.08
CA ARG A 249 15.46 51.52 -6.63
C ARG A 249 15.92 52.47 -5.53
N ASP A 250 16.76 53.44 -5.87
CA ASP A 250 17.07 54.56 -4.97
C ASP A 250 15.92 55.59 -4.93
N ASP A 251 16.09 56.64 -4.14
CA ASP A 251 15.10 57.71 -3.98
C ASP A 251 14.81 58.44 -5.31
N GLU A 252 15.74 58.39 -6.27
CA GLU A 252 15.57 58.91 -7.63
C GLU A 252 15.05 57.87 -8.63
N GLY A 253 14.69 56.67 -8.18
CA GLY A 253 14.13 55.61 -8.99
C GLY A 253 15.15 54.82 -9.82
N ARG A 254 16.45 55.07 -9.67
CA ARG A 254 17.53 54.38 -10.41
C ARG A 254 17.75 52.98 -9.83
N PRO A 255 18.01 51.96 -10.66
CA PRO A 255 18.22 50.61 -10.19
C PRO A 255 19.49 50.51 -9.35
N ILE A 256 19.38 49.96 -8.15
CA ILE A 256 20.52 49.70 -7.26
C ILE A 256 20.59 48.22 -6.92
N VAL A 257 21.81 47.70 -6.87
CA VAL A 257 22.08 46.34 -6.40
C VAL A 257 22.42 46.42 -4.91
N SER A 258 21.67 45.70 -4.09
CA SER A 258 21.90 45.63 -2.64
C SER A 258 21.91 44.19 -2.15
N HIS A 259 22.53 43.96 -1.00
CA HIS A 259 22.44 42.69 -0.30
C HIS A 259 21.04 42.51 0.28
N LEU A 260 20.41 41.35 0.03
CA LEU A 260 19.08 41.07 0.58
C LEU A 260 19.21 40.67 2.05
N SER A 261 18.86 41.59 2.94
CA SER A 261 18.85 41.34 4.39
C SER A 261 17.74 40.36 4.80
N LEU A 262 17.87 39.70 5.95
CA LEU A 262 16.83 38.81 6.48
C LEU A 262 15.47 39.52 6.67
N PRO A 263 15.40 40.76 7.22
CA PRO A 263 14.14 41.50 7.28
C PRO A 263 13.53 41.79 5.89
N ALA A 264 14.36 42.15 4.90
CA ALA A 264 13.90 42.40 3.55
C ALA A 264 13.37 41.11 2.89
N LEU A 265 14.08 39.99 3.04
CA LEU A 265 13.65 38.67 2.56
C LEU A 265 12.31 38.26 3.20
N ARG A 266 12.14 38.47 4.50
CA ARG A 266 10.87 38.19 5.19
C ARG A 266 9.72 39.00 4.60
N GLY A 267 9.94 40.28 4.32
CA GLY A 267 8.93 41.13 3.67
C GLY A 267 8.60 40.70 2.24
N ARG A 268 9.58 40.17 1.49
CA ARG A 268 9.35 39.59 0.16
C ARG A 268 8.53 38.31 0.24
N LEU A 269 8.84 37.42 1.18
CA LEU A 269 8.12 36.17 1.43
C LEU A 269 6.67 36.40 1.86
N ASP A 270 6.43 37.42 2.69
CA ASP A 270 5.08 37.81 3.15
C ASP A 270 4.18 38.21 1.99
N ARG A 271 4.72 38.86 0.95
CA ARG A 271 3.98 39.26 -0.25
C ARG A 271 3.87 38.17 -1.32
N ALA A 272 4.69 37.14 -1.24
CA ALA A 272 4.77 36.08 -2.25
C ALA A 272 3.76 34.94 -2.01
N ALA A 273 3.21 34.83 -0.80
CA ALA A 273 2.32 33.74 -0.41
C ALA A 273 1.42 34.10 0.77
N GLU A 274 0.27 33.42 0.88
CA GLU A 274 -0.56 33.41 2.08
C GLU A 274 -0.06 32.34 3.07
N TRP A 275 0.48 32.78 4.19
CA TRP A 275 1.03 31.90 5.23
C TRP A 275 -0.08 31.44 6.16
N MET A 276 -0.26 30.12 6.27
CA MET A 276 -1.36 29.49 7.01
C MET A 276 -0.83 28.58 8.11
N ARG A 277 -1.58 28.49 9.23
CA ARG A 277 -1.38 27.51 10.29
C ARG A 277 -2.69 26.83 10.65
N LEU A 278 -2.63 25.59 11.12
CA LEU A 278 -3.81 24.88 11.60
C LEU A 278 -4.04 25.14 13.10
N SER A 279 -5.28 25.44 13.46
CA SER A 279 -5.73 25.49 14.84
C SER A 279 -5.88 24.07 15.41
N LYS A 280 -6.01 23.95 16.75
CA LYS A 280 -6.32 22.66 17.40
C LYS A 280 -7.65 22.05 16.93
N ARG A 281 -8.53 22.85 16.34
CA ARG A 281 -9.85 22.46 15.80
C ARG A 281 -9.81 22.17 14.29
N GLY A 282 -8.64 22.24 13.66
CA GLY A 282 -8.47 22.00 12.22
C GLY A 282 -8.74 23.20 11.33
N GLU A 283 -8.95 24.40 11.88
CA GLU A 283 -9.20 25.61 11.10
C GLU A 283 -7.90 26.23 10.57
N LEU A 284 -7.92 26.74 9.34
CA LEU A 284 -6.81 27.50 8.76
C LEU A 284 -6.82 28.93 9.28
N LEU A 285 -5.73 29.34 9.92
CA LEU A 285 -5.53 30.69 10.47
C LEU A 285 -4.31 31.34 9.81
N PRO A 286 -4.27 32.69 9.69
CA PRO A 286 -3.08 33.39 9.23
C PRO A 286 -1.85 33.09 10.10
N ALA A 287 -0.71 32.99 9.44
CA ALA A 287 0.62 32.82 10.00
C ALA A 287 1.57 33.87 9.41
N ARG A 288 2.84 33.84 9.86
CA ARG A 288 3.90 34.69 9.31
C ARG A 288 4.96 33.80 8.67
N PRO A 289 5.67 34.28 7.64
CA PRO A 289 6.94 33.71 7.20
C PRO A 289 7.97 33.70 8.35
#